data_AF-A0A8J2MA61-F1
#
_entry.id   AF-A0A8J2MA61-F1
#
_cell.length_a   1.000
_cell.length_b   1.000
_cell.length_c   1.000
_cell.angle_alpha   90.00
_cell.angle_beta   90.00
_cell.angle_gamma   90.00
#
_symmetry.space_group_name_H-M   'P 1'
#
loop_
_entity.id
_entity.type
_entity.pdbx_description
1 polymer ?
#
loop_
_entity_poly.entity_id
_entity_poly.type
_entity_poly.pdbx_seq_one_letter_code
_entity_poly.pdbx_strand_id
1 'polypeptide(L)'
;MPDIVEIGGVHCRPGKPLPKDLEEYISGAKDGVILFSLGSILKGQDMAEETRKAFDILAHPNVKLFITHGGLLSTQEAIYHGVPLVGIPVFGDQDMNVNRYVKEGIATFLEIVDVTEEDVSKAIQTILTNPAYKRKEAQLHPVPFFGCNCNTCLNAHCIIVLHH
;
A
#
# COMPACT_ATOMS: atom_id res chain seq x y z
N MET A 1 8.61 24.06 -21.22
CA MET A 1 8.10 24.43 -19.88
C MET A 1 9.27 24.24 -18.92
N PRO A 2 9.63 25.25 -18.10
CA PRO A 2 10.78 25.13 -17.22
C PRO A 2 10.46 24.15 -16.08
N ASP A 3 11.38 23.22 -15.85
CA ASP A 3 11.61 22.38 -14.67
C ASP A 3 10.46 22.24 -13.66
N ILE A 4 9.50 21.36 -13.96
CA ILE A 4 8.61 20.82 -12.93
C ILE A 4 9.41 19.77 -12.16
N VAL A 5 9.82 20.10 -10.93
CA VAL A 5 10.31 19.13 -9.95
C VAL A 5 9.11 18.60 -9.19
N GLU A 6 8.88 17.31 -9.31
CA GLU A 6 7.67 16.70 -8.81
C GLU A 6 7.92 16.04 -7.46
N ILE A 7 7.13 16.44 -6.47
CA ILE A 7 7.31 16.04 -5.08
C ILE A 7 6.16 15.11 -4.68
N GLY A 8 6.42 13.79 -4.74
CA GLY A 8 5.52 12.77 -4.19
C GLY A 8 5.69 12.63 -2.67
N GLY A 9 4.64 12.22 -1.96
CA GLY A 9 4.72 11.88 -0.53
C GLY A 9 4.77 13.05 0.45
N VAL A 10 4.32 14.25 0.08
CA VAL A 10 4.24 15.41 1.01
C VAL A 10 3.36 15.12 2.22
N HIS A 11 2.36 14.24 2.07
CA HIS A 11 1.51 13.79 3.17
C HIS A 11 2.12 12.66 4.01
N CYS A 12 3.18 12.02 3.52
CA CYS A 12 3.83 10.93 4.22
C CYS A 12 4.56 11.48 5.44
N ARG A 13 4.45 10.75 6.55
CA ARG A 13 4.95 11.17 7.86
C ARG A 13 5.46 9.95 8.61
N PRO A 14 6.35 10.13 9.60
CA PRO A 14 6.65 9.07 10.55
C PRO A 14 5.36 8.53 11.19
N GLY A 15 5.27 7.21 11.35
CA GLY A 15 4.12 6.57 12.00
C GLY A 15 3.98 6.99 13.45
N LYS A 16 2.74 7.11 13.91
CA LYS A 16 2.46 7.30 15.34
C LYS A 16 2.44 5.95 16.07
N PRO A 17 2.69 5.94 17.39
CA PRO A 17 2.52 4.73 18.19
C PRO A 17 1.10 4.18 18.06
N LEU A 18 1.00 2.88 17.83
CA LEU A 18 -0.29 2.20 17.74
C LEU A 18 -0.95 2.06 19.12
N PRO A 19 -2.28 1.96 19.17
CA PRO A 19 -3.00 1.46 20.34
C PRO A 19 -2.41 0.14 20.85
N LYS A 20 -2.35 -0.03 22.17
CA LYS A 20 -1.63 -1.13 22.82
C LYS A 20 -2.09 -2.52 22.35
N ASP A 21 -3.38 -2.68 22.11
CA ASP A 21 -4.01 -3.90 21.59
C ASP A 21 -3.51 -4.26 20.18
N LEU A 22 -3.41 -3.27 19.28
CA LEU A 22 -2.90 -3.46 17.93
C LEU A 22 -1.38 -3.67 17.92
N GLU A 23 -0.66 -2.93 18.75
CA GLU A 23 0.80 -3.07 18.90
C GLU A 23 1.16 -4.49 19.37
N GLU A 24 0.48 -4.99 20.41
CA GLU A 24 0.70 -6.35 20.92
C GLU A 24 0.34 -7.41 19.87
N TYR A 25 -0.75 -7.21 19.13
CA TYR A 25 -1.18 -8.12 18.08
C TYR A 25 -0.16 -8.21 16.93
N ILE A 26 0.29 -7.07 16.41
CA ILE A 26 1.24 -7.01 15.29
C ILE A 26 2.65 -7.43 15.75
N SER A 27 3.06 -7.06 16.97
CA SER A 27 4.34 -7.45 17.54
C SER A 27 4.40 -8.94 17.87
N GLY A 28 3.28 -9.58 18.20
CA GLY A 28 3.19 -11.01 18.50
C GLY A 28 3.42 -11.93 17.29
N ALA A 29 3.27 -11.40 16.07
CA ALA A 29 3.47 -12.17 14.83
C ALA A 29 4.97 -12.36 14.53
N LYS A 30 5.46 -13.60 14.67
CA LYS A 30 6.89 -13.95 14.49
C LYS A 30 7.40 -13.70 13.07
N ASP A 31 6.58 -14.04 12.08
CA ASP A 31 6.93 -13.94 10.66
C ASP A 31 6.52 -12.59 10.04
N GLY A 32 5.91 -11.73 10.86
CA GLY A 32 5.34 -10.45 10.45
C GLY A 32 3.88 -10.57 10.03
N VAL A 33 3.33 -9.45 9.56
CA VAL A 33 1.92 -9.34 9.16
C VAL A 33 1.79 -8.79 7.74
N ILE A 34 0.70 -9.18 7.08
CA ILE A 34 0.27 -8.64 5.80
C ILE A 34 -0.91 -7.71 6.07
N LEU A 35 -0.81 -6.46 5.63
CA LEU A 35 -1.94 -5.54 5.66
C LEU A 35 -2.73 -5.69 4.36
N PHE A 36 -4.05 -5.87 4.47
CA PHE A 36 -4.95 -5.89 3.32
C PHE A 36 -5.94 -4.72 3.42
N SER A 37 -6.00 -3.86 2.40
CA SER A 37 -6.99 -2.79 2.31
C SER A 37 -7.25 -2.35 0.87
N LEU A 38 -8.49 -2.55 0.41
CA LEU A 38 -8.97 -2.07 -0.89
C LEU A 38 -9.50 -0.62 -0.85
N GLY A 39 -9.29 0.10 0.26
CA GLY A 39 -9.66 1.51 0.41
C GLY A 39 -11.16 1.76 0.49
N SER A 40 -11.51 3.03 0.65
CA SER A 40 -12.88 3.55 0.55
C SER A 40 -12.83 5.00 0.09
N ILE A 41 -13.84 5.44 -0.68
CA ILE A 41 -13.92 6.83 -1.17
C ILE A 41 -14.42 7.71 -0.02
N LEU A 42 -13.54 8.11 0.89
CA LEU A 42 -13.94 8.98 1.99
C LEU A 42 -13.98 10.44 1.55
N LYS A 43 -15.14 11.08 1.74
CA LYS A 43 -15.27 12.54 1.67
C LYS A 43 -14.38 13.14 2.76
N GLY A 44 -13.56 14.13 2.40
CA GLY A 44 -12.46 14.66 3.22
C GLY A 44 -12.80 15.26 4.60
N GLN A 45 -14.06 15.21 5.05
CA GLN A 45 -14.47 15.57 6.42
C GLN A 45 -14.64 14.34 7.35
N ASP A 46 -14.79 13.13 6.79
CA ASP A 46 -14.96 11.87 7.52
C ASP A 46 -13.80 10.92 7.24
N MET A 47 -12.55 11.42 7.30
CA MET A 47 -11.39 10.54 7.37
C MET A 47 -11.47 9.75 8.69
N ALA A 48 -12.19 8.63 8.65
CA ALA A 48 -12.41 7.75 9.78
C ALA A 48 -11.06 7.41 10.42
N GLU A 49 -11.07 7.32 11.75
CA GLU A 49 -9.89 6.97 12.54
C GLU A 49 -9.21 5.68 12.04
N GLU A 50 -9.98 4.79 11.42
CA GLU A 50 -9.53 3.57 10.75
C GLU A 50 -8.55 3.81 9.59
N THR A 51 -8.78 4.81 8.75
CA THR A 51 -7.84 5.15 7.66
C THR A 51 -6.55 5.74 8.21
N ARG A 52 -6.63 6.53 9.30
CA ARG A 52 -5.42 7.04 9.99
C ARG A 52 -4.63 5.90 10.65
N LYS A 53 -5.33 4.92 11.22
CA LYS A 53 -4.74 3.70 11.79
C LYS A 53 -4.01 2.89 10.72
N ALA A 54 -4.55 2.77 9.51
CA ALA A 54 -3.90 2.03 8.43
C ALA A 54 -2.49 2.59 8.09
N PHE A 55 -2.32 3.92 8.12
CA PHE A 55 -1.01 4.55 7.92
C PHE A 55 -0.03 4.25 9.04
N ASP A 56 -0.48 4.36 10.29
CA ASP A 56 0.36 4.09 11.45
C ASP A 56 0.73 2.59 11.50
N ILE A 57 -0.13 1.69 10.98
CA ILE A 57 0.18 0.25 10.83
C ILE A 57 1.28 0.04 9.79
N LEU A 58 1.23 0.70 8.63
CA LEU A 58 2.26 0.57 7.58
C LEU A 58 3.66 0.96 8.06
N ALA A 59 3.75 1.82 9.07
CA ALA A 59 5.02 2.20 9.69
C ALA A 59 5.61 1.15 10.64
N HIS A 60 4.84 0.12 11.01
CA HIS A 60 5.28 -0.87 11.99
C HIS A 60 6.27 -1.88 11.36
N PRO A 61 7.42 -2.18 12.00
CA PRO A 61 8.49 -2.99 11.41
C PRO A 61 8.11 -4.45 11.10
N ASN A 62 7.07 -4.97 11.75
CA ASN A 62 6.53 -6.31 11.46
C ASN A 62 5.60 -6.35 10.23
N VAL A 63 5.19 -5.22 9.64
CA VAL A 63 4.46 -5.25 8.37
C VAL A 63 5.41 -5.60 7.25
N LYS A 64 5.11 -6.67 6.50
CA LYS A 64 5.99 -7.19 5.43
C LYS A 64 5.44 -6.98 4.02
N LEU A 65 4.15 -6.79 3.90
CA LEU A 65 3.46 -6.63 2.62
C LEU A 65 2.18 -5.85 2.80
N PHE A 66 1.85 -5.03 1.80
CA PHE A 66 0.56 -4.35 1.69
C PHE A 66 -0.20 -4.80 0.44
N ILE A 67 -1.37 -5.41 0.61
CA ILE A 67 -2.28 -5.74 -0.48
C ILE A 67 -3.30 -4.61 -0.59
N THR A 68 -3.38 -3.97 -1.76
CA THR A 68 -4.22 -2.79 -1.93
C THR A 68 -4.80 -2.65 -3.32
N HIS A 69 -5.91 -1.91 -3.43
CA HIS A 69 -6.50 -1.51 -4.71
C HIS A 69 -5.64 -0.54 -5.53
N GLY A 70 -4.57 0.06 -4.98
CA GLY A 70 -3.74 0.99 -5.74
C GLY A 70 -4.12 2.47 -5.61
N GLY A 71 -4.79 2.86 -4.52
CA GLY A 71 -5.02 4.27 -4.22
C GLY A 71 -3.72 5.06 -4.08
N LEU A 72 -3.68 6.30 -4.59
CA LEU A 72 -2.47 7.11 -4.66
C LEU A 72 -1.80 7.34 -3.29
N LEU A 73 -2.59 7.70 -2.27
CA LEU A 73 -2.05 8.06 -0.95
C LEU A 73 -1.46 6.84 -0.24
N SER A 74 -2.26 5.76 -0.12
CA SER A 74 -1.88 4.54 0.60
C SER A 74 -0.71 3.81 -0.05
N THR A 75 -0.61 3.85 -1.39
CA THR A 75 0.57 3.31 -2.08
C THR A 75 1.81 4.14 -1.79
N GLN A 76 1.72 5.48 -1.81
CA GLN A 76 2.87 6.33 -1.44
C GLN A 76 3.32 6.11 0.01
N GLU A 77 2.39 5.91 0.96
CA GLU A 77 2.73 5.67 2.36
C GLU A 77 3.37 4.31 2.61
N ALA A 78 2.87 3.26 1.95
CA ALA A 78 3.51 1.95 2.00
C ALA A 78 4.95 2.02 1.47
N ILE A 79 5.14 2.69 0.33
CA ILE A 79 6.47 2.90 -0.26
C ILE A 79 7.35 3.80 0.62
N TYR A 80 6.78 4.81 1.27
CA TYR A 80 7.48 5.66 2.23
C TYR A 80 8.05 4.85 3.41
N HIS A 81 7.32 3.85 3.88
CA HIS A 81 7.75 2.93 4.93
C HIS A 81 8.51 1.68 4.41
N GLY A 82 8.84 1.64 3.12
CA GLY A 82 9.58 0.53 2.52
C GLY A 82 8.79 -0.79 2.45
N VAL A 83 7.46 -0.74 2.56
CA VAL A 83 6.58 -1.90 2.49
C VAL A 83 6.22 -2.17 1.01
N PRO A 84 6.59 -3.32 0.44
CA PRO A 84 6.22 -3.67 -0.93
C PRO A 84 4.73 -3.98 -1.03
N LEU A 85 4.19 -4.01 -2.26
CA LEU A 85 2.74 -4.11 -2.46
C LEU A 85 2.28 -5.16 -3.49
N VAL A 86 1.14 -5.78 -3.20
CA VAL A 86 0.32 -6.47 -4.21
C VAL A 86 -0.84 -5.53 -4.55
N GLY A 87 -0.83 -4.97 -5.75
CA GLY A 87 -1.89 -4.14 -6.27
C GLY A 87 -2.97 -5.00 -6.93
N ILE A 88 -4.22 -4.82 -6.51
CA ILE A 88 -5.41 -5.42 -7.13
C ILE A 88 -6.37 -4.30 -7.54
N PRO A 89 -6.10 -3.58 -8.65
CA PRO A 89 -6.92 -2.46 -9.06
C PRO A 89 -8.37 -2.85 -9.32
N VAL A 90 -9.26 -1.97 -8.89
CA VAL A 90 -10.71 -2.14 -9.04
C VAL A 90 -11.24 -1.21 -10.13
N PHE A 91 -10.85 0.08 -10.12
CA PHE A 91 -11.29 1.06 -11.13
C PHE A 91 -10.43 2.34 -11.15
N GLY A 92 -10.57 3.13 -12.22
CA GLY A 92 -10.02 4.49 -12.30
C GLY A 92 -8.52 4.53 -12.59
N ASP A 93 -7.78 5.33 -11.83
CA ASP A 93 -6.33 5.55 -11.98
C ASP A 93 -5.47 4.53 -11.21
N GLN A 94 -6.11 3.60 -10.51
CA GLN A 94 -5.47 2.58 -9.67
C GLN A 94 -4.46 1.72 -10.43
N ASP A 95 -4.77 1.34 -11.67
CA ASP A 95 -3.85 0.59 -12.53
C ASP A 95 -2.54 1.34 -12.76
N MET A 96 -2.64 2.64 -13.01
CA MET A 96 -1.46 3.49 -13.26
C MET A 96 -0.61 3.63 -12.00
N ASN A 97 -1.26 3.82 -10.85
CA ASN A 97 -0.60 3.94 -9.56
C ASN A 97 0.16 2.65 -9.20
N VAL A 98 -0.44 1.47 -9.40
CA VAL A 98 0.23 0.19 -9.14
C VAL A 98 1.34 -0.07 -10.15
N ASN A 99 1.06 0.09 -11.45
CA ASN A 99 2.04 -0.20 -12.51
C ASN A 99 3.30 0.65 -12.42
N ARG A 100 3.21 1.85 -11.85
CA ARG A 100 4.37 2.67 -11.51
C ARG A 100 5.35 1.89 -10.61
N TYR A 101 4.83 1.32 -9.54
CA TYR A 101 5.62 0.60 -8.55
C TYR A 101 6.03 -0.80 -9.02
N VAL A 102 5.27 -1.39 -9.95
CA VAL A 102 5.68 -2.63 -10.64
C VAL A 102 6.94 -2.37 -11.45
N LYS A 103 6.98 -1.27 -12.22
CA LYS A 103 8.17 -0.87 -13.00
C LYS A 103 9.40 -0.60 -12.14
N GLU A 104 9.18 -0.14 -10.91
CA GLU A 104 10.22 0.10 -9.92
C GLU A 104 10.67 -1.16 -9.15
N GLY A 105 10.04 -2.31 -9.42
CA GLY A 105 10.37 -3.59 -8.79
C GLY A 105 9.92 -3.70 -7.33
N ILE A 106 8.93 -2.90 -6.91
CA ILE A 106 8.44 -2.86 -5.52
C ILE A 106 6.97 -3.26 -5.39
N ALA A 107 6.34 -3.65 -6.50
CA ALA A 107 4.97 -4.12 -6.54
C ALA A 107 4.76 -5.29 -7.49
N THR A 108 3.70 -6.06 -7.21
CA THR A 108 3.08 -6.98 -8.17
C THR A 108 1.67 -6.48 -8.48
N PHE A 109 1.20 -6.70 -9.71
CA PHE A 109 -0.13 -6.35 -10.17
C PHE A 109 -0.94 -7.61 -10.41
N LEU A 110 -2.17 -7.66 -9.92
CA LEU A 110 -3.14 -8.72 -10.17
C LEU A 110 -4.43 -8.10 -10.71
N GLU A 111 -4.93 -8.64 -11.82
CA GLU A 111 -6.20 -8.20 -12.40
C GLU A 111 -7.36 -8.76 -11.60
N ILE A 112 -8.26 -7.89 -11.13
CA ILE A 112 -9.41 -8.32 -10.30
C ILE A 112 -10.36 -9.29 -11.01
N VAL A 113 -10.43 -9.25 -12.34
CA VAL A 113 -11.36 -10.07 -13.14
C VAL A 113 -10.98 -11.55 -13.08
N ASP A 114 -9.68 -11.85 -13.07
CA ASP A 114 -9.14 -13.20 -13.20
C ASP A 114 -8.36 -13.67 -11.96
N VAL A 115 -8.36 -12.89 -10.87
CA VAL A 115 -7.57 -13.21 -9.67
C VAL A 115 -8.13 -14.42 -8.93
N THR A 116 -7.28 -15.44 -8.72
CA THR A 116 -7.59 -16.60 -7.88
C THR A 116 -6.81 -16.57 -6.56
N GLU A 117 -7.20 -17.42 -5.61
CA GLU A 117 -6.44 -17.63 -4.37
C GLU A 117 -4.98 -18.06 -4.65
N GLU A 118 -4.78 -18.86 -5.69
CA GLU A 118 -3.44 -19.27 -6.11
C GLU A 118 -2.61 -18.09 -6.59
N ASP A 119 -3.21 -17.15 -7.32
CA ASP A 119 -2.49 -15.99 -7.85
C ASP A 119 -2.10 -15.03 -6.74
N VAL A 120 -2.99 -14.82 -5.77
CA VAL A 120 -2.68 -14.06 -4.55
C VAL A 120 -1.55 -14.75 -3.78
N SER A 121 -1.63 -16.06 -3.58
CA SER A 121 -0.59 -16.83 -2.90
C SER A 121 0.76 -16.76 -3.61
N LYS A 122 0.78 -16.88 -4.94
CA LYS A 122 1.98 -16.75 -5.78
C LYS A 122 2.56 -15.33 -5.67
N ALA A 123 1.72 -14.29 -5.70
CA ALA A 123 2.16 -12.90 -5.58
C ALA A 123 2.79 -12.62 -4.20
N ILE A 124 2.14 -13.07 -3.12
CA ILE A 124 2.65 -12.95 -1.75
C ILE A 124 4.01 -13.66 -1.64
N GLN A 125 4.08 -14.93 -2.07
CA GLN A 125 5.33 -15.69 -2.01
C GLN A 125 6.44 -15.04 -2.82
N THR A 126 6.13 -14.55 -4.03
CA THR A 126 7.10 -13.86 -4.88
C THR A 126 7.71 -12.66 -4.16
N ILE A 127 6.89 -11.79 -3.57
CA ILE A 127 7.37 -10.58 -2.88
C ILE A 127 8.14 -10.92 -1.60
N LEU A 128 7.64 -11.84 -0.79
CA LEU A 128 8.25 -12.15 0.51
C LEU A 128 9.56 -12.93 0.39
N THR A 129 9.72 -13.74 -0.66
CA THR A 129 10.91 -14.58 -0.88
C THR A 129 11.96 -13.92 -1.74
N ASN A 130 11.58 -13.01 -2.64
CA ASN A 130 12.52 -12.36 -3.55
C ASN A 130 13.12 -11.10 -2.89
N PRO A 131 14.44 -11.09 -2.61
CA PRO A 131 15.09 -9.94 -1.97
C PRO A 131 15.04 -8.66 -2.81
N ALA A 132 14.74 -8.72 -4.11
CA ALA A 132 14.58 -7.55 -4.96
C ALA A 132 13.46 -6.61 -4.48
N TYR A 133 12.42 -7.15 -3.83
CA TYR A 133 11.30 -6.37 -3.29
C TYR A 133 11.59 -5.79 -1.90
N LYS A 134 12.67 -6.23 -1.23
CA LYS A 134 13.11 -5.67 0.05
C LYS A 134 13.97 -4.43 -0.20
N ARG A 135 13.35 -3.24 -0.25
CA ARG A 135 14.11 -1.99 -0.11
C ARG A 135 14.43 -1.71 1.35
N LYS A 136 15.61 -1.13 1.59
CA LYS A 136 15.91 -0.43 2.85
C LYS A 136 15.33 0.98 2.76
N GLU A 137 14.77 1.49 3.86
CA GLU A 137 14.17 2.85 4.05
C GLU A 137 14.99 4.03 3.47
N ALA A 138 16.26 3.84 3.09
CA ALA A 138 17.24 4.89 2.90
C ALA A 138 17.34 5.52 1.49
N GLN A 139 16.42 5.27 0.54
CA GLN A 139 16.55 5.79 -0.83
C GLN A 139 15.24 6.35 -1.43
N LEU A 140 14.44 7.07 -0.65
CA LEU A 140 13.31 7.81 -1.21
C LEU A 140 13.76 9.17 -1.75
N HIS A 141 14.16 9.18 -3.02
CA HIS A 141 13.98 10.36 -3.85
C HIS A 141 12.48 10.54 -4.15
N PRO A 142 11.97 11.78 -4.27
CA PRO A 142 10.56 12.02 -4.56
C PRO A 142 10.19 11.36 -5.89
N VAL A 143 9.22 10.44 -5.84
CA VAL A 143 8.69 9.76 -7.02
C VAL A 143 7.81 10.74 -7.81
N PRO A 144 8.15 11.07 -9.08
CA PRO A 144 7.44 12.10 -9.86
C PRO A 144 6.01 11.68 -10.34
N PHE A 145 4.93 12.23 -9.77
CA PHE A 145 3.49 12.12 -10.12
C PHE A 145 3.00 12.70 -11.48
N PHE A 146 2.85 11.92 -12.56
CA PHE A 146 2.03 12.39 -13.69
C PHE A 146 0.51 12.21 -13.44
N GLY A 147 -0.23 13.31 -13.36
CA GLY A 147 -1.65 13.33 -13.00
C GLY A 147 -2.59 12.69 -14.03
N CYS A 148 -3.65 12.04 -13.53
CA CYS A 148 -4.76 11.56 -14.33
C CYS A 148 -6.10 12.08 -13.77
N ASN A 149 -6.90 12.68 -14.66
CA ASN A 149 -8.26 13.16 -14.40
C ASN A 149 -9.23 12.02 -14.68
N CYS A 150 -9.94 11.47 -13.70
CA CYS A 150 -11.21 10.79 -13.97
C CYS A 150 -12.12 10.67 -12.74
N ASN A 151 -13.35 11.16 -12.90
CA ASN A 151 -14.48 11.02 -11.98
C ASN A 151 -15.18 9.68 -12.24
N THR A 152 -15.15 8.72 -11.29
CA THR A 152 -16.28 7.77 -11.04
C THR A 152 -15.99 6.85 -9.84
N CYS A 153 -17.04 6.56 -9.06
CA CYS A 153 -17.04 5.92 -7.74
C CYS A 153 -17.65 4.52 -7.74
N LEU A 154 -17.18 3.58 -6.89
CA LEU A 154 -18.04 2.68 -6.08
C LEU A 154 -17.25 1.91 -4.97
N ASN A 155 -17.95 1.51 -3.91
CA ASN A 155 -17.45 1.03 -2.60
C ASN A 155 -17.03 -0.45 -2.54
N ALA A 156 -15.99 -0.78 -1.74
CA ALA A 156 -15.81 -2.09 -1.09
C ALA A 156 -14.89 -2.00 0.15
N HIS A 157 -15.35 -2.44 1.33
CA HIS A 157 -14.57 -2.52 2.58
C HIS A 157 -14.24 -3.97 2.94
N CYS A 158 -12.98 -4.28 3.25
CA CYS A 158 -12.56 -5.36 4.15
C CYS A 158 -11.09 -5.17 4.55
N ILE A 159 -10.78 -5.20 5.85
CA ILE A 159 -9.41 -5.29 6.40
C ILE A 159 -9.33 -6.69 7.01
N ILE A 160 -8.51 -7.56 6.42
CA ILE A 160 -8.21 -8.90 6.97
C ILE A 160 -6.71 -8.93 7.24
N VAL A 161 -6.34 -9.06 8.52
CA VAL A 161 -4.96 -9.36 8.90
C VAL A 161 -4.83 -10.88 8.91
N LEU A 162 -4.14 -11.43 7.91
CA LEU A 162 -3.90 -12.87 7.83
C LEU A 162 -2.71 -13.25 8.73
N HIS A 163 -2.99 -14.11 9.70
CA HIS A 163 -2.00 -14.79 10.52
C HIS A 163 -1.71 -16.14 9.85
N HIS A 164 -0.45 -16.43 9.54
CA HIS A 164 -0.01 -17.80 9.26
C HIS A 164 0.65 -18.40 10.50
#